data_AF-A0AAJ2K7A9-F1
#
_entry.id   AF-A0AAJ2K7A9-F1
#
_cell.length_a   1.000
_cell.length_b   1.000
_cell.length_c   1.000
_cell.angle_alpha   90.00
_cell.angle_beta   90.00
_cell.angle_gamma   90.00
#
_symmetry.space_group_name_H-M   'P 1'
#
loop_
_entity.id
_entity.type
_entity.pdbx_description
1 polymer ?
#
loop_
_entity_poly.entity_id
_entity_poly.type
_entity_poly.pdbx_seq_one_letter_code
_entity_poly.pdbx_strand_id
1 'polypeptide(L)'
;MKNHYGIEFPAIEKLATKAFPKLELAHPLYQRFPREQVGFRLASTLLHSIAADPDRLDVVLGLQNLLILKIATCDIRISRLRKAQNRVPRILAQPKYRSGGAAVKARSTMLKDLRKGIMARQDEIRQLAYLWRCFGDGIAAIYQSQHALRHLLYDDRYQVKQTAGAIYGKEGFGHEYAKLKQGIEMGVPVVMSDLTNIIRHGDLCALAGPDPVPLELKSSKVTGGRVARQAEQLGKITTFFEQDEARNFRGSIRIIRTEMASEEVDHREFLNHGIQQALRTGLWSGAPEPGLRYVCYQNAILENRDLVYLEIDKWATTSTWVTPLGPELSWLPAYPFTLSMSPQNATLFMQEAFGIFVLIDLELTKQLFKNLDVHCVWLMDGTHSMQICRDSNNLMKGAYRVSECLFDRVSKEFLSLSWFVQERSSIFDDSCIPVFTEISSKEIIAKHMDGWADAQDFYKYQEPKV
;
A
#
# COMPACT_ATOMS: atom_id res chain seq x y z
N MET A 1 23.82 -16.52 14.08
CA MET A 1 23.54 -17.64 13.15
C MET A 1 23.88 -17.19 11.74
N LYS A 2 24.75 -17.90 11.00
CA LYS A 2 24.99 -17.63 9.57
C LYS A 2 23.84 -18.21 8.75
N ASN A 3 23.29 -17.45 7.79
CA ASN A 3 22.33 -18.00 6.83
C ASN A 3 23.04 -18.72 5.67
N HIS A 4 22.27 -19.27 4.72
CA HIS A 4 22.78 -19.96 3.52
C HIS A 4 23.74 -19.10 2.66
N TYR A 5 23.76 -17.78 2.87
CA TYR A 5 24.59 -16.81 2.16
C TYR A 5 25.74 -16.26 3.01
N GLY A 6 26.03 -16.86 4.18
CA GLY A 6 27.17 -16.48 5.03
C GLY A 6 27.02 -15.17 5.78
N ILE A 7 25.80 -14.60 5.86
CA ILE A 7 25.53 -13.32 6.53
C ILE A 7 25.58 -13.51 8.05
N GLU A 8 26.46 -12.77 8.74
CA GLU A 8 26.49 -12.66 10.19
C GLU A 8 25.48 -11.61 10.67
N PHE A 9 24.56 -12.03 11.56
CA PHE A 9 23.59 -11.13 12.17
C PHE A 9 24.10 -10.69 13.54
N PRO A 10 24.14 -9.39 13.85
CA PRO A 10 24.37 -8.92 15.21
C PRO A 10 23.27 -9.44 16.14
N ALA A 11 23.53 -9.44 17.45
CA ALA A 11 22.57 -9.83 18.48
C ALA A 11 21.45 -8.77 18.66
N ILE A 12 20.69 -8.52 17.59
CA ILE A 12 19.67 -7.47 17.51
C ILE A 12 18.41 -7.84 18.34
N GLU A 13 18.22 -9.11 18.69
CA GLU A 13 17.07 -9.58 19.50
C GLU A 13 16.98 -8.95 20.89
N LYS A 14 18.11 -8.50 21.48
CA LYS A 14 18.11 -7.80 22.78
C LYS A 14 17.53 -6.39 22.74
N LEU A 15 17.47 -5.74 21.57
CA LEU A 15 16.88 -4.40 21.40
C LEU A 15 15.33 -4.48 21.32
N ALA A 16 14.78 -5.55 20.76
CA ALA A 16 13.34 -5.70 20.52
C ALA A 16 12.49 -5.94 21.79
N THR A 17 13.09 -6.50 22.84
CA THR A 17 12.38 -6.88 24.07
C THR A 17 12.21 -5.74 25.08
N LYS A 18 12.98 -4.66 24.96
CA LYS A 18 12.92 -3.48 25.87
C LYS A 18 12.06 -2.32 25.37
N ALA A 19 11.58 -2.36 24.12
CA ALA A 19 11.17 -1.16 23.40
C ALA A 19 9.70 -0.73 23.55
N PHE A 20 8.83 -1.53 24.16
CA PHE A 20 7.39 -1.20 24.22
C PHE A 20 6.89 -1.08 25.66
N PRO A 21 6.22 0.02 26.02
CA PRO A 21 5.55 0.13 27.31
C PRO A 21 4.49 -0.97 27.45
N LYS A 22 4.33 -1.48 28.67
CA LYS A 22 3.26 -2.43 28.99
C LYS A 22 1.93 -1.69 28.87
N LEU A 23 1.05 -2.17 28.00
CA LEU A 23 -0.31 -1.67 27.88
C LEU A 23 -1.21 -2.39 28.89
N GLU A 24 -2.02 -1.63 29.61
CA GLU A 24 -3.21 -2.15 30.28
C GLU A 24 -4.27 -2.36 29.21
N LEU A 25 -4.67 -3.61 28.99
CA LEU A 25 -5.53 -4.00 27.88
C LEU A 25 -6.93 -4.34 28.40
N ALA A 26 -7.98 -3.97 27.65
CA ALA A 26 -9.35 -4.38 27.96
C ALA A 26 -9.49 -5.91 27.92
N HIS A 27 -8.92 -6.53 26.89
CA HIS A 27 -8.96 -7.97 26.64
C HIS A 27 -7.61 -8.51 26.14
N PRO A 28 -7.35 -9.83 26.26
CA PRO A 28 -6.21 -10.46 25.59
C PRO A 28 -6.20 -10.16 24.08
N LEU A 29 -5.05 -9.77 23.54
CA LEU A 29 -4.95 -9.39 22.13
C LEU A 29 -5.06 -10.63 21.23
N TYR A 30 -5.91 -10.53 20.21
CA TYR A 30 -5.81 -11.38 19.04
C TYR A 30 -4.45 -11.16 18.35
N GLN A 31 -3.82 -12.24 17.91
CA GLN A 31 -2.57 -12.21 17.17
C GLN A 31 -2.64 -13.16 15.99
N ARG A 32 -2.70 -12.61 14.77
CA ARG A 32 -2.71 -13.40 13.54
C ARG A 32 -1.41 -14.19 13.34
N PHE A 33 -0.26 -13.60 13.67
CA PHE A 33 1.07 -14.17 13.49
C PHE A 33 1.90 -14.10 14.79
N PRO A 34 1.54 -14.84 15.84
CA PRO A 34 2.13 -14.69 17.18
C PRO A 34 3.65 -14.96 17.18
N ARG A 35 4.13 -15.87 16.33
CA ARG A 35 5.57 -16.19 16.20
C ARG A 35 6.40 -15.07 15.57
N GLU A 36 5.76 -14.12 14.89
CA GLU A 36 6.44 -13.03 14.20
C GLU A 36 6.43 -11.72 15.00
N GLN A 37 5.77 -11.71 16.17
CA GLN A 37 5.61 -10.50 17.00
C GLN A 37 6.95 -9.82 17.30
N VAL A 38 7.95 -10.58 17.75
CA VAL A 38 9.29 -10.05 18.07
C VAL A 38 9.97 -9.46 16.84
N GLY A 39 9.80 -10.10 15.68
CA GLY A 39 10.39 -9.61 14.43
C GLY A 39 9.72 -8.33 13.92
N PHE A 40 8.39 -8.24 13.98
CA PHE A 40 7.67 -7.02 13.59
C PHE A 40 8.02 -5.85 14.50
N ARG A 41 8.07 -6.10 15.81
CA ARG A 41 8.55 -5.15 16.81
C ARG A 41 9.92 -4.60 16.44
N LEU A 42 10.86 -5.50 16.16
CA LEU A 42 12.21 -5.10 15.78
C LEU A 42 12.25 -4.29 14.49
N ALA A 43 11.60 -4.79 13.43
CA ALA A 43 11.57 -4.11 12.13
C ALA A 43 10.95 -2.71 12.23
N SER A 44 9.89 -2.57 13.03
CA SER A 44 9.22 -1.29 13.26
C SER A 44 10.10 -0.32 14.05
N THR A 45 10.80 -0.76 15.09
CA THR A 45 11.77 0.06 15.82
C THR A 45 12.93 0.50 14.92
N LEU A 46 13.48 -0.41 14.10
CA LEU A 46 14.54 -0.05 13.16
C LEU A 46 14.05 0.97 12.13
N LEU A 47 12.86 0.76 11.56
CA LEU A 47 12.28 1.68 10.57
C LEU A 47 12.09 3.09 11.14
N HIS A 48 11.49 3.20 12.33
CA HIS A 48 11.31 4.51 12.98
C HIS A 48 12.64 5.14 13.42
N SER A 49 13.66 4.34 13.72
CA SER A 49 15.02 4.86 13.93
C SER A 49 15.64 5.43 12.66
N ILE A 50 15.33 4.86 11.48
CA ILE A 50 15.76 5.43 10.19
C ILE A 50 14.96 6.72 9.91
N ALA A 51 13.65 6.73 10.19
CA ALA A 51 12.84 7.93 9.99
C ALA A 51 13.29 9.12 10.87
N ALA A 52 13.74 8.84 12.09
CA ALA A 52 14.26 9.86 13.01
C ALA A 52 15.67 10.35 12.64
N ASP A 53 16.47 9.52 11.97
CA ASP A 53 17.83 9.84 11.54
C ASP A 53 18.14 9.13 10.21
N PRO A 54 17.75 9.74 9.07
CA PRO A 54 17.89 9.12 7.74
C PRO A 54 19.34 8.87 7.30
N ASP A 55 20.32 9.51 7.93
CA ASP A 55 21.74 9.34 7.61
C ASP A 55 22.33 8.04 8.18
N ARG A 56 21.59 7.35 9.05
CA ARG A 56 21.97 6.05 9.62
C ARG A 56 21.78 4.88 8.65
N LEU A 57 22.59 4.88 7.59
CA LEU A 57 22.55 3.85 6.57
C LEU A 57 22.97 2.47 7.08
N ASP A 58 23.68 2.39 8.22
CA ASP A 58 23.95 1.15 8.95
C ASP A 58 22.64 0.46 9.39
N VAL A 59 21.66 1.26 9.85
CA VAL A 59 20.33 0.78 10.26
C VAL A 59 19.50 0.40 9.04
N VAL A 60 19.61 1.14 7.94
CA VAL A 60 18.96 0.80 6.65
C VAL A 60 19.40 -0.58 6.19
N LEU A 61 20.71 -0.84 6.17
CA LEU A 61 21.26 -2.15 5.84
C LEU A 61 20.83 -3.22 6.85
N GLY A 62 20.83 -2.90 8.14
CA GLY A 62 20.38 -3.78 9.22
C GLY A 62 18.92 -4.23 9.07
N LEU A 63 18.01 -3.30 8.74
CA LEU A 63 16.61 -3.59 8.48
C LEU A 63 16.46 -4.46 7.22
N GLN A 64 17.13 -4.11 6.12
CA GLN A 64 17.06 -4.92 4.90
C GLN A 64 17.57 -6.36 5.12
N ASN A 65 18.63 -6.54 5.91
CA ASN A 65 19.11 -7.89 6.29
C ASN A 65 18.04 -8.71 7.03
N LEU A 66 17.31 -8.08 7.95
CA LEU A 66 16.19 -8.71 8.64
C LEU A 66 15.08 -9.09 7.66
N LEU A 67 14.71 -8.19 6.73
CA LEU A 67 13.68 -8.44 5.72
C LEU A 67 14.07 -9.58 4.78
N ILE A 68 15.32 -9.62 4.29
CA ILE A 68 15.86 -10.71 3.47
C ILE A 68 15.64 -12.05 4.18
N LEU A 69 16.03 -12.16 5.45
CA LEU A 69 15.88 -13.39 6.22
C LEU A 69 14.41 -13.82 6.36
N LYS A 70 13.54 -12.87 6.70
CA LYS A 70 12.12 -13.13 6.96
C LYS A 70 11.35 -13.48 5.69
N ILE A 71 11.59 -12.78 4.59
CA ILE A 71 10.96 -13.05 3.29
C ILE A 71 11.49 -14.36 2.72
N ALA A 72 12.81 -14.62 2.74
CA ALA A 72 13.37 -15.90 2.30
C ALA A 72 12.81 -17.10 3.10
N THR A 73 12.57 -16.93 4.40
CA THR A 73 11.92 -17.96 5.22
C THR A 73 10.49 -18.24 4.75
N CYS A 74 9.74 -17.20 4.37
CA CYS A 74 8.41 -17.36 3.78
C CYS A 74 8.48 -18.11 2.45
N ASP A 75 9.42 -17.77 1.58
CA ASP A 75 9.64 -18.43 0.28
C ASP A 75 9.92 -19.93 0.43
N ILE A 76 10.81 -20.30 1.36
CA ILE A 76 11.13 -21.70 1.67
C ILE A 76 9.86 -22.45 2.10
N ARG A 77 9.06 -21.85 2.98
CA ARG A 77 7.81 -22.46 3.48
C ARG A 77 6.79 -22.63 2.36
N ILE A 78 6.59 -21.61 1.52
CA ILE A 78 5.71 -21.67 0.34
C ILE A 78 6.18 -22.77 -0.62
N SER A 79 7.49 -22.84 -0.92
CA SER A 79 8.06 -23.86 -1.80
C SER A 79 7.80 -25.29 -1.29
N ARG A 80 7.99 -25.54 0.02
CA ARG A 80 7.68 -26.83 0.66
C ARG A 80 6.19 -27.18 0.56
N LEU A 81 5.31 -26.23 0.85
CA LEU A 81 3.86 -26.42 0.75
C LEU A 81 3.41 -26.66 -0.70
N ARG A 82 4.01 -25.97 -1.67
CA ARG A 82 3.72 -26.17 -3.10
C ARG A 82 4.11 -27.57 -3.56
N LYS A 83 5.26 -28.08 -3.11
CA LYS A 83 5.67 -29.48 -3.34
C LYS A 83 4.65 -30.46 -2.75
N ALA A 84 4.15 -30.21 -1.54
CA ALA A 84 3.13 -31.06 -0.92
C ALA A 84 1.78 -31.00 -1.66
N GLN A 85 1.32 -29.80 -2.03
CA GLN A 85 0.10 -29.56 -2.80
C GLN A 85 0.11 -30.34 -4.12
N ASN A 86 1.24 -30.32 -4.83
CA ASN A 86 1.39 -30.98 -6.13
C ASN A 86 1.44 -32.52 -6.05
N ARG A 87 1.65 -33.10 -4.86
CA ARG A 87 1.58 -34.56 -4.64
C ARG A 87 0.14 -35.06 -4.57
N VAL A 88 -0.80 -34.25 -4.09
CA VAL A 88 -2.20 -34.68 -3.87
C VAL A 88 -2.88 -35.15 -5.16
N PRO A 89 -2.83 -34.42 -6.30
CA PRO A 89 -3.41 -34.91 -7.55
C PRO A 89 -2.80 -36.24 -8.02
N ARG A 90 -1.49 -36.44 -7.81
CA ARG A 90 -0.80 -37.69 -8.18
C ARG A 90 -1.29 -38.87 -7.34
N ILE A 91 -1.54 -38.66 -6.06
CA ILE A 91 -2.11 -39.68 -5.17
C ILE A 91 -3.52 -40.05 -5.62
N LEU A 92 -4.37 -39.04 -5.87
CA LEU A 92 -5.75 -39.24 -6.34
C LEU A 92 -5.83 -39.92 -7.71
N ALA A 93 -4.78 -39.79 -8.55
CA ALA A 93 -4.71 -40.45 -9.85
C ALA A 93 -4.42 -41.95 -9.78
N GLN A 94 -4.00 -42.51 -8.63
CA GLN A 94 -3.64 -43.93 -8.52
C GLN A 94 -4.86 -44.87 -8.66
N PRO A 95 -4.70 -46.08 -9.23
CA PRO A 95 -5.82 -47.01 -9.49
C PRO A 95 -6.69 -47.33 -8.26
N LYS A 96 -6.07 -47.45 -7.08
CA LYS A 96 -6.75 -47.73 -5.80
C LYS A 96 -7.74 -46.64 -5.34
N TYR A 97 -7.67 -45.44 -5.92
CA TYR A 97 -8.61 -44.35 -5.68
C TYR A 97 -9.68 -44.23 -6.80
N ARG A 98 -9.60 -45.05 -7.85
CA ARG A 98 -10.55 -45.09 -8.97
C ARG A 98 -11.57 -46.21 -8.86
N SER A 99 -11.30 -47.24 -8.08
CA SER A 99 -12.10 -48.47 -7.95
C SER A 99 -13.45 -48.31 -7.23
N GLY A 100 -13.85 -47.09 -6.86
CA GLY A 100 -15.14 -46.83 -6.21
C GLY A 100 -15.24 -47.40 -4.79
N GLY A 101 -16.30 -47.03 -4.07
CA GLY A 101 -16.57 -47.46 -2.68
C GLY A 101 -16.59 -46.31 -1.67
N ALA A 102 -17.37 -46.49 -0.59
CA ALA A 102 -17.58 -45.44 0.43
C ALA A 102 -16.28 -45.02 1.13
N ALA A 103 -15.41 -45.98 1.49
CA ALA A 103 -14.12 -45.71 2.13
C ALA A 103 -13.16 -44.95 1.20
N VAL A 104 -13.16 -45.25 -0.10
CA VAL A 104 -12.34 -44.58 -1.11
C VAL A 104 -12.83 -43.14 -1.36
N LYS A 105 -14.15 -42.94 -1.39
CA LYS A 105 -14.77 -41.60 -1.48
C LYS A 105 -14.38 -40.75 -0.26
N ALA A 106 -14.54 -41.28 0.96
CA ALA A 106 -14.17 -40.57 2.18
C ALA A 106 -12.69 -40.14 2.19
N ARG A 107 -11.78 -41.04 1.84
CA ARG A 107 -10.34 -40.74 1.76
C ARG A 107 -10.00 -39.72 0.66
N SER A 108 -10.72 -39.75 -0.46
CA SER A 108 -10.54 -38.77 -1.53
C SER A 108 -11.00 -37.37 -1.12
N THR A 109 -12.10 -37.27 -0.36
CA THR A 109 -12.57 -36.00 0.23
C THR A 109 -11.53 -35.44 1.19
N MET A 110 -11.03 -36.25 2.14
CA MET A 110 -9.97 -35.81 3.07
C MET A 110 -8.73 -35.27 2.35
N LEU A 111 -8.30 -35.90 1.24
CA LEU A 111 -7.16 -35.43 0.44
C LEU A 111 -7.45 -34.10 -0.25
N LYS A 112 -8.67 -33.88 -0.73
CA LYS A 112 -9.09 -32.59 -1.32
C LYS A 112 -9.13 -31.49 -0.26
N ASP A 113 -9.65 -31.80 0.93
CA ASP A 113 -9.70 -30.85 2.05
C ASP A 113 -8.30 -30.50 2.53
N LEU A 114 -7.39 -31.49 2.62
CA LEU A 114 -5.98 -31.26 2.90
C LEU A 114 -5.35 -30.33 1.85
N ARG A 115 -5.63 -30.53 0.56
CA ARG A 115 -5.14 -29.64 -0.51
C ARG A 115 -5.65 -28.22 -0.33
N LYS A 116 -6.94 -28.05 0.02
CA LYS A 116 -7.54 -26.74 0.31
C LYS A 116 -6.86 -26.07 1.51
N GLY A 117 -6.62 -26.82 2.60
CA GLY A 117 -5.90 -26.32 3.77
C GLY A 117 -4.44 -25.91 3.46
N ILE A 118 -3.74 -26.68 2.60
CA ILE A 118 -2.40 -26.30 2.13
C ILE A 118 -2.44 -25.00 1.33
N MET A 119 -3.45 -24.80 0.47
CA MET A 119 -3.61 -23.57 -0.30
C MET A 119 -3.86 -22.36 0.60
N ALA A 120 -4.80 -22.46 1.54
CA ALA A 120 -5.06 -21.40 2.51
C ALA A 120 -3.80 -21.03 3.31
N ARG A 121 -3.01 -22.04 3.73
CA ARG A 121 -1.75 -21.79 4.43
C ARG A 121 -0.69 -21.12 3.55
N GLN A 122 -0.66 -21.40 2.24
CA GLN A 122 0.21 -20.66 1.32
C GLN A 122 -0.18 -19.18 1.25
N ASP A 123 -1.48 -18.90 1.20
CA ASP A 123 -2.00 -17.52 1.13
C ASP A 123 -1.67 -16.74 2.41
N GLU A 124 -1.80 -17.36 3.59
CA GLU A 124 -1.35 -16.75 4.86
C GLU A 124 0.15 -16.42 4.86
N ILE A 125 1.00 -17.28 4.28
CA ILE A 125 2.45 -17.03 4.23
C ILE A 125 2.79 -15.96 3.18
N ARG A 126 2.03 -15.89 2.07
CA ARG A 126 2.15 -14.79 1.10
C ARG A 126 1.78 -13.46 1.75
N GLN A 127 0.70 -13.44 2.54
CA GLN A 127 0.32 -12.26 3.31
C GLN A 127 1.43 -11.86 4.29
N LEU A 128 2.01 -12.82 5.01
CA LEU A 128 3.15 -12.54 5.88
C LEU A 128 4.34 -11.94 5.12
N ALA A 129 4.67 -12.46 3.94
CA ALA A 129 5.72 -11.88 3.09
C ALA A 129 5.39 -10.46 2.62
N TYR A 130 4.12 -10.18 2.29
CA TYR A 130 3.63 -8.83 1.98
C TYR A 130 3.85 -7.87 3.17
N LEU A 131 3.47 -8.28 4.39
CA LEU A 131 3.66 -7.48 5.60
C LEU A 131 5.14 -7.16 5.88
N TRP A 132 6.04 -8.12 5.66
CA TRP A 132 7.47 -7.85 5.75
C TRP A 132 7.93 -6.81 4.72
N ARG A 133 7.42 -6.88 3.50
CA ARG A 133 7.74 -5.89 2.45
C ARG A 133 7.18 -4.49 2.74
N CYS A 134 6.13 -4.36 3.56
CA CYS A 134 5.64 -3.04 4.02
C CYS A 134 6.69 -2.26 4.83
N PHE A 135 7.67 -2.93 5.46
CA PHE A 135 8.81 -2.24 6.06
C PHE A 135 9.81 -1.76 5.01
N GLY A 136 9.97 -2.48 3.90
CA GLY A 136 10.76 -2.02 2.76
C GLY A 136 10.10 -0.83 2.04
N ASP A 137 8.78 -0.84 1.92
CA ASP A 137 8.01 0.32 1.46
C ASP A 137 8.26 1.53 2.37
N GLY A 138 8.31 1.30 3.69
CA GLY A 138 8.69 2.30 4.69
C GLY A 138 10.08 2.87 4.45
N ILE A 139 11.09 2.04 4.17
CA ILE A 139 12.44 2.54 3.84
C ILE A 139 12.37 3.51 2.65
N ALA A 140 11.69 3.09 1.57
CA ALA A 140 11.56 3.93 0.39
C ALA A 140 10.88 5.28 0.68
N ALA A 141 9.79 5.25 1.45
CA ALA A 141 9.00 6.44 1.79
C ALA A 141 9.67 7.42 2.75
N ILE A 142 10.77 7.04 3.43
CA ILE A 142 11.58 7.98 4.23
C ILE A 142 12.40 8.90 3.33
N TYR A 143 12.90 8.37 2.20
CA TYR A 143 13.83 9.10 1.33
C TYR A 143 13.17 9.70 0.09
N GLN A 144 11.97 9.26 -0.26
CA GLN A 144 11.32 9.61 -1.52
C GLN A 144 9.83 9.89 -1.32
N SER A 145 9.31 10.84 -2.09
CA SER A 145 7.88 11.16 -2.06
C SER A 145 7.03 9.98 -2.51
N GLN A 146 5.88 9.77 -1.87
CA GLN A 146 4.91 8.74 -2.30
C GLN A 146 4.43 8.96 -3.74
N HIS A 147 4.39 10.23 -4.18
CA HIS A 147 4.02 10.61 -5.54
C HIS A 147 5.02 10.05 -6.55
N ALA A 148 6.33 10.18 -6.29
CA ALA A 148 7.36 9.62 -7.16
C ALA A 148 7.38 8.08 -7.07
N LEU A 149 7.31 7.51 -5.87
CA LEU A 149 7.31 6.06 -5.66
C LEU A 149 6.11 5.35 -6.31
N ARG A 150 4.96 6.01 -6.42
CA ARG A 150 3.79 5.51 -7.16
C ARG A 150 4.14 5.17 -8.61
N HIS A 151 5.08 5.89 -9.20
CA HIS A 151 5.56 5.58 -10.55
C HIS A 151 6.41 4.29 -10.62
N LEU A 152 6.81 3.71 -9.50
CA LEU A 152 7.50 2.43 -9.49
C LEU A 152 6.57 1.22 -9.29
N LEU A 153 5.28 1.44 -9.02
CA LEU A 153 4.29 0.37 -8.79
C LEU A 153 3.66 -0.18 -10.08
N TYR A 154 3.39 0.70 -11.05
CA TYR A 154 2.57 0.37 -12.21
C TYR A 154 3.39 0.00 -13.45
N ASP A 155 2.76 -0.71 -14.38
CA ASP A 155 3.26 -0.98 -15.72
C ASP A 155 2.89 0.13 -16.73
N ASP A 156 3.21 -0.10 -18.01
CA ASP A 156 2.95 0.84 -19.11
C ASP A 156 1.46 1.10 -19.39
N ARG A 157 0.54 0.38 -18.75
CA ARG A 157 -0.92 0.53 -18.88
C ARG A 157 -1.60 0.95 -17.59
N TYR A 158 -0.81 1.48 -16.64
CA TYR A 158 -1.29 1.87 -15.32
C TYR A 158 -1.87 0.72 -14.50
N GLN A 159 -1.50 -0.52 -14.81
CA GLN A 159 -1.88 -1.69 -14.02
C GLN A 159 -0.78 -1.99 -13.00
N VAL A 160 -1.16 -2.51 -11.83
CA VAL A 160 -0.18 -2.88 -10.80
C VAL A 160 0.73 -3.96 -11.38
N LYS A 161 2.02 -3.64 -11.56
CA LYS A 161 3.02 -4.55 -12.13
C LYS A 161 3.14 -5.78 -11.24
N GLN A 162 3.39 -6.97 -11.77
CA GLN A 162 3.53 -8.17 -10.93
C GLN A 162 4.66 -8.00 -9.91
N THR A 163 4.45 -8.48 -8.68
CA THR A 163 5.48 -8.49 -7.64
C THR A 163 6.69 -9.31 -8.08
N ALA A 164 7.85 -8.96 -7.55
CA ALA A 164 9.08 -9.70 -7.78
C ALA A 164 8.97 -11.18 -7.38
N GLY A 165 9.89 -11.99 -7.94
CA GLY A 165 9.98 -13.42 -7.68
C GLY A 165 10.42 -13.77 -6.26
N ALA A 166 10.64 -15.06 -6.01
CA ALA A 166 11.19 -15.51 -4.73
C ALA A 166 12.65 -15.06 -4.59
N ILE A 167 13.02 -14.58 -3.40
CA ILE A 167 14.41 -14.27 -3.04
C ILE A 167 15.19 -15.58 -2.86
N TYR A 168 14.56 -16.55 -2.21
CA TYR A 168 15.18 -17.84 -1.98
C TYR A 168 15.38 -18.61 -3.29
N GLY A 169 16.63 -19.00 -3.57
CA GLY A 169 17.01 -19.76 -4.76
C GLY A 169 17.17 -18.91 -6.03
N LYS A 170 17.19 -17.57 -5.91
CA LYS A 170 17.48 -16.66 -7.02
C LYS A 170 18.98 -16.71 -7.36
N GLU A 171 19.30 -17.22 -8.54
CA GLU A 171 20.65 -17.13 -9.12
C GLU A 171 20.94 -15.65 -9.44
N GLY A 172 21.84 -15.01 -8.68
CA GLY A 172 22.17 -13.59 -8.82
C GLY A 172 22.01 -12.75 -7.55
N PHE A 173 21.27 -13.24 -6.54
CA PHE A 173 21.01 -12.49 -5.30
C PHE A 173 22.29 -12.03 -4.59
N GLY A 174 23.35 -12.84 -4.60
CA GLY A 174 24.63 -12.48 -3.98
C GLY A 174 25.28 -11.25 -4.63
N HIS A 175 25.13 -11.08 -5.95
CA HIS A 175 25.63 -9.90 -6.66
C HIS A 175 24.79 -8.66 -6.35
N GLU A 176 23.46 -8.81 -6.36
CA GLU A 176 22.53 -7.73 -5.98
C GLU A 176 22.80 -7.24 -4.55
N TYR A 177 22.99 -8.17 -3.61
CA TYR A 177 23.30 -7.86 -2.23
C TYR A 177 24.68 -7.20 -2.04
N ALA A 178 25.69 -7.62 -2.79
CA ALA A 178 27.01 -6.96 -2.78
C ALA A 178 26.91 -5.51 -3.27
N LYS A 179 26.09 -5.25 -4.29
CA LYS A 179 25.84 -3.90 -4.81
C LYS A 179 25.02 -3.04 -3.87
N LEU A 180 24.05 -3.61 -3.16
CA LEU A 180 23.36 -2.95 -2.06
C LEU A 180 24.36 -2.44 -1.01
N LYS A 181 25.24 -3.33 -0.52
CA LYS A 181 26.26 -2.96 0.48
C LYS A 181 27.18 -1.86 -0.03
N GLN A 182 27.68 -2.00 -1.26
CA GLN A 182 28.54 -1.00 -1.88
C GLN A 182 27.87 0.37 -1.93
N GLY A 183 26.59 0.45 -2.32
CA GLY A 183 25.85 1.72 -2.34
C GLY A 183 25.74 2.36 -0.96
N ILE A 184 25.40 1.56 0.06
CA ILE A 184 25.32 2.00 1.45
C ILE A 184 26.69 2.48 1.97
N GLU A 185 27.77 1.75 1.68
CA GLU A 185 29.15 2.13 2.04
C GLU A 185 29.61 3.43 1.36
N MET A 186 29.05 3.74 0.19
CA MET A 186 29.27 4.99 -0.54
C MET A 186 28.39 6.15 -0.02
N GLY A 187 27.64 5.97 1.06
CA GLY A 187 26.78 7.01 1.63
C GLY A 187 25.45 7.21 0.87
N VAL A 188 25.05 6.26 0.02
CA VAL A 188 23.80 6.35 -0.74
C VAL A 188 22.75 5.43 -0.09
N PRO A 189 21.57 5.93 0.30
CA PRO A 189 20.45 5.09 0.68
C PRO A 189 19.98 4.29 -0.56
N VAL A 190 20.10 2.98 -0.46
CA VAL A 190 19.71 2.02 -1.51
C VAL A 190 18.80 0.97 -0.90
N VAL A 191 17.73 0.62 -1.62
CA VAL A 191 16.81 -0.46 -1.25
C VAL A 191 16.73 -1.52 -2.34
N MET A 192 16.63 -2.79 -1.97
CA MET A 192 16.34 -3.86 -2.93
C MET A 192 14.85 -3.88 -3.27
N SER A 193 14.52 -3.88 -4.56
CA SER A 193 13.13 -3.88 -5.04
C SER A 193 12.35 -5.10 -4.52
N ASP A 194 13.00 -6.27 -4.45
CA ASP A 194 12.42 -7.54 -3.95
C ASP A 194 11.94 -7.48 -2.48
N LEU A 195 12.42 -6.48 -1.72
CA LEU A 195 12.06 -6.23 -0.33
C LEU A 195 10.92 -5.23 -0.17
N THR A 196 10.37 -4.69 -1.25
CA THR A 196 9.29 -3.70 -1.24
C THR A 196 8.07 -4.23 -2.02
N ASN A 197 6.89 -3.71 -1.72
CA ASN A 197 5.71 -3.89 -2.56
C ASN A 197 5.51 -2.75 -3.56
N ILE A 198 6.08 -1.56 -3.32
CA ILE A 198 5.89 -0.36 -4.16
C ILE A 198 6.91 -0.26 -5.30
N ILE A 199 8.18 -0.65 -5.09
CA ILE A 199 9.22 -0.58 -6.13
C ILE A 199 9.22 -1.89 -6.91
N ARG A 200 8.69 -1.86 -8.13
CA ARG A 200 8.56 -3.03 -9.03
C ARG A 200 9.38 -2.91 -10.32
N HIS A 201 10.28 -1.94 -10.39
CA HIS A 201 11.21 -1.75 -11.50
C HIS A 201 12.65 -1.68 -10.98
N GLY A 202 13.58 -2.32 -11.70
CA GLY A 202 14.96 -2.51 -11.25
C GLY A 202 15.11 -3.58 -10.17
N ASP A 203 16.36 -4.01 -9.94
CA ASP A 203 16.73 -4.92 -8.84
C ASP A 203 17.04 -4.16 -7.55
N LEU A 204 17.66 -2.99 -7.70
CA LEU A 204 17.93 -2.02 -6.63
C LEU A 204 17.28 -0.69 -6.98
N CYS A 205 17.08 0.16 -5.98
CA CYS A 205 16.69 1.54 -6.19
C CYS A 205 17.51 2.46 -5.29
N ALA A 206 18.20 3.42 -5.89
CA ALA A 206 18.90 4.48 -5.18
C ALA A 206 17.92 5.62 -4.83
N LEU A 207 18.05 6.15 -3.63
CA LEU A 207 17.06 7.05 -3.03
C LEU A 207 17.66 8.40 -2.56
N ALA A 208 18.91 8.73 -2.91
CA ALA A 208 19.55 9.99 -2.50
C ALA A 208 19.10 11.23 -3.27
N GLY A 209 18.50 11.06 -4.45
CA GLY A 209 18.13 12.17 -5.34
C GLY A 209 16.73 12.73 -5.04
N PRO A 210 16.30 13.75 -5.81
CA PRO A 210 14.93 14.27 -5.75
C PRO A 210 13.89 13.24 -6.20
N ASP A 211 14.30 12.29 -7.04
CA ASP A 211 13.48 11.20 -7.56
C ASP A 211 14.17 9.84 -7.36
N PRO A 212 13.40 8.75 -7.22
CA PRO A 212 13.95 7.42 -7.04
C PRO A 212 14.57 6.92 -8.35
N VAL A 213 15.78 6.35 -8.25
CA VAL A 213 16.52 5.84 -9.41
C VAL A 213 16.57 4.31 -9.38
N PRO A 214 15.64 3.62 -10.07
CA PRO A 214 15.69 2.17 -10.20
C PRO A 214 16.88 1.72 -11.07
N LEU A 215 17.58 0.68 -10.62
CA LEU A 215 18.81 0.14 -11.21
C LEU A 215 18.62 -1.34 -11.55
N GLU A 216 18.79 -1.71 -12.82
CA GLU A 216 18.82 -3.11 -13.26
C GLU A 216 20.26 -3.63 -13.24
N LEU A 217 20.53 -4.69 -12.49
CA LEU A 217 21.87 -5.26 -12.36
C LEU A 217 22.06 -6.42 -13.34
N LYS A 218 23.11 -6.34 -14.16
CA LYS A 218 23.43 -7.38 -15.14
C LYS A 218 24.68 -8.14 -14.72
N SER A 219 24.54 -9.45 -14.54
CA SER A 219 25.66 -10.37 -14.32
C SER A 219 26.33 -10.82 -15.63
N SER A 220 25.70 -10.60 -16.80
CA SER A 220 26.21 -11.03 -18.11
C SER A 220 25.83 -10.07 -19.26
N LYS A 221 26.53 -10.19 -20.40
CA LYS A 221 26.29 -9.44 -21.65
C LYS A 221 25.04 -9.90 -22.43
N VAL A 222 24.09 -10.59 -21.79
CA VAL A 222 22.94 -11.17 -22.50
C VAL A 222 22.00 -10.07 -23.03
N THR A 223 21.92 -9.98 -24.35
CA THR A 223 21.02 -9.10 -25.10
C THR A 223 19.79 -9.90 -25.53
N GLY A 224 18.73 -9.88 -24.71
CA GLY A 224 17.45 -10.52 -25.03
C GLY A 224 16.29 -9.52 -25.08
N GLY A 225 15.20 -9.87 -25.76
CA GLY A 225 14.02 -9.00 -25.89
C GLY A 225 13.37 -8.61 -24.55
N ARG A 226 13.45 -9.47 -23.54
CA ARG A 226 13.02 -9.14 -22.17
C ARG A 226 13.84 -8.00 -21.56
N VAL A 227 15.17 -8.07 -21.72
CA VAL A 227 16.12 -7.08 -21.20
C VAL A 227 15.92 -5.74 -21.90
N ALA A 228 15.67 -5.75 -23.21
CA ALA A 228 15.36 -4.54 -23.97
C ALA A 228 14.08 -3.85 -23.47
N ARG A 229 13.00 -4.62 -23.22
CA ARG A 229 11.74 -4.07 -22.67
C ARG A 229 11.92 -3.48 -21.27
N GLN A 230 12.67 -4.15 -20.39
CA GLN A 230 12.95 -3.62 -19.04
C GLN A 230 13.74 -2.31 -19.12
N ALA A 231 14.75 -2.23 -19.99
CA ALA A 231 15.51 -1.01 -20.21
C ALA A 231 14.64 0.12 -20.80
N GLU A 232 13.75 -0.20 -21.74
CA GLU A 232 12.80 0.76 -22.31
C GLU A 232 11.82 1.30 -21.25
N GLN A 233 11.27 0.44 -20.40
CA GLN A 233 10.39 0.85 -19.30
C GLN A 233 11.09 1.76 -18.31
N LEU A 234 12.31 1.39 -17.90
CA LEU A 234 13.14 2.22 -17.02
C LEU A 234 13.44 3.57 -17.68
N GLY A 235 13.82 3.59 -18.95
CA GLY A 235 14.06 4.81 -19.71
C GLY A 235 12.86 5.74 -19.73
N LYS A 236 11.64 5.22 -19.95
CA LYS A 236 10.40 6.02 -19.91
C LYS A 236 10.15 6.64 -18.54
N ILE A 237 10.41 5.89 -17.46
CA ILE A 237 10.24 6.40 -16.09
C ILE A 237 11.27 7.49 -15.79
N THR A 238 12.55 7.26 -16.14
CA THR A 238 13.62 8.23 -15.95
C THR A 238 13.34 9.52 -16.72
N THR A 239 12.98 9.43 -17.99
CA THR A 239 12.62 10.61 -18.80
C THR A 239 11.42 11.36 -18.21
N PHE A 240 10.42 10.65 -17.69
CA PHE A 240 9.28 11.29 -17.03
C PHE A 240 9.70 12.08 -15.77
N PHE A 241 10.58 11.54 -14.93
CA PHE A 241 11.10 12.28 -13.77
C PHE A 241 11.96 13.48 -14.17
N GLU A 242 12.78 13.35 -15.23
CA GLU A 242 13.65 14.44 -15.69
C GLU A 242 12.88 15.59 -16.37
N GLN A 243 11.76 15.30 -17.02
CA GLN A 243 11.02 16.27 -17.84
C GLN A 243 9.74 16.81 -17.18
N ASP A 244 9.31 16.23 -16.06
CA ASP A 244 8.01 16.48 -15.42
C ASP A 244 6.80 16.32 -16.36
N GLU A 245 7.00 15.69 -17.50
CA GLU A 245 6.00 15.48 -18.52
C GLU A 245 6.31 14.21 -19.31
N ALA A 246 5.27 13.46 -19.70
CA ALA A 246 5.40 12.43 -20.71
C ALA A 246 4.14 12.29 -21.56
N ARG A 247 4.33 12.02 -22.85
CA ARG A 247 3.26 11.68 -23.81
C ARG A 247 3.15 10.18 -24.01
N ASN A 248 1.93 9.68 -24.20
CA ASN A 248 1.63 8.24 -24.31
C ASN A 248 2.19 7.41 -23.14
N PHE A 249 2.21 8.01 -21.95
CA PHE A 249 2.73 7.39 -20.74
C PHE A 249 1.58 6.77 -19.96
N ARG A 250 1.70 5.49 -19.62
CA ARG A 250 0.73 4.75 -18.80
C ARG A 250 -0.70 4.71 -19.36
N GLY A 251 -0.84 4.72 -20.67
CA GLY A 251 -2.15 4.73 -21.34
C GLY A 251 -2.83 6.11 -21.38
N SER A 252 -2.20 7.15 -20.84
CA SER A 252 -2.66 8.53 -20.97
C SER A 252 -2.00 9.21 -22.17
N ILE A 253 -2.74 10.09 -22.84
CA ILE A 253 -2.22 10.88 -23.97
C ILE A 253 -1.06 11.76 -23.50
N ARG A 254 -1.22 12.42 -22.36
CA ARG A 254 -0.24 13.29 -21.71
C ARG A 254 -0.38 13.20 -20.20
N ILE A 255 0.73 13.14 -19.49
CA ILE A 255 0.81 13.22 -18.03
C ILE A 255 1.81 14.32 -17.71
N ILE A 256 1.44 15.21 -16.80
CA ILE A 256 2.28 16.29 -16.29
C ILE A 256 2.39 16.09 -14.78
N ARG A 257 3.62 16.17 -14.25
CA ARG A 257 3.88 16.22 -12.82
C ARG A 257 3.81 17.67 -12.39
N THR A 258 2.97 17.94 -11.40
CA THR A 258 2.85 19.27 -10.79
C THR A 258 3.23 19.17 -9.32
N GLU A 259 3.90 20.20 -8.82
CA GLU A 259 4.11 20.36 -7.40
C GLU A 259 2.76 20.56 -6.69
N MET A 260 2.68 20.17 -5.42
CA MET A 260 1.52 20.47 -4.59
C MET A 260 1.51 21.95 -4.24
N ALA A 261 0.32 22.54 -4.14
CA ALA A 261 0.20 23.95 -3.81
C ALA A 261 0.53 24.23 -2.33
N SER A 262 0.41 23.22 -1.47
CA SER A 262 0.68 23.32 -0.04
C SER A 262 1.23 22.02 0.54
N GLU A 263 1.89 22.13 1.70
CA GLU A 263 2.35 20.96 2.48
C GLU A 263 1.17 20.14 3.00
N GLU A 264 1.33 18.82 3.03
CA GLU A 264 0.28 17.90 3.47
C GLU A 264 -0.02 18.07 4.97
N VAL A 265 -1.30 18.17 5.30
CA VAL A 265 -1.79 18.16 6.69
C VAL A 265 -2.44 16.81 6.96
N ASP A 266 -2.08 16.18 8.07
CA ASP A 266 -2.62 14.88 8.48
C ASP A 266 -3.01 14.81 9.96
N HIS A 267 -3.65 13.70 10.32
CA HIS A 267 -4.16 13.41 11.65
C HIS A 267 -3.60 12.10 12.22
N ARG A 268 -2.38 11.72 11.81
CA ARG A 268 -1.71 10.49 12.27
C ARG A 268 -1.56 10.46 13.78
N GLU A 269 -1.18 11.57 14.41
CA GLU A 269 -1.05 11.63 15.87
C GLU A 269 -2.39 11.40 16.59
N PHE A 270 -3.45 12.05 16.11
CA PHE A 270 -4.81 11.90 16.63
C PHE A 270 -5.30 10.46 16.54
N LEU A 271 -5.09 9.82 15.37
CA LEU A 271 -5.40 8.41 15.19
C LEU A 271 -4.57 7.52 16.13
N ASN A 272 -3.27 7.73 16.23
CA ASN A 272 -2.40 6.91 17.08
C ASN A 272 -2.84 6.95 18.54
N HIS A 273 -3.28 8.12 19.03
CA HIS A 273 -3.91 8.25 20.33
C HIS A 273 -5.21 7.44 20.41
N GLY A 274 -6.09 7.56 19.41
CA GLY A 274 -7.36 6.82 19.34
C GLY A 274 -7.20 5.30 19.36
N ILE A 275 -6.23 4.77 18.62
CA ILE A 275 -5.87 3.34 18.63
C ILE A 275 -5.47 2.90 20.04
N GLN A 276 -4.65 3.70 20.74
CA GLN A 276 -4.21 3.39 22.10
C GLN A 276 -5.37 3.39 23.09
N GLN A 277 -6.33 4.31 22.95
CA GLN A 277 -7.56 4.28 23.74
C GLN A 277 -8.39 3.03 23.43
N ALA A 278 -8.63 2.73 22.15
CA ALA A 278 -9.37 1.53 21.75
C ALA A 278 -8.75 0.23 22.28
N LEU A 279 -7.42 0.12 22.38
CA LEU A 279 -6.77 -1.04 22.98
C LEU A 279 -7.00 -1.17 24.51
N ARG A 280 -7.27 -0.06 25.20
CA ARG A 280 -7.52 0.01 26.65
C ARG A 280 -8.99 -0.13 27.01
N THR A 281 -9.88 0.45 26.21
CA THR A 281 -11.32 0.53 26.48
C THR A 281 -12.15 -0.38 25.58
N GLY A 282 -11.54 -0.90 24.51
CA GLY A 282 -12.16 -1.76 23.52
C GLY A 282 -12.68 -1.07 22.27
N LEU A 283 -13.14 0.18 22.41
CA LEU A 283 -13.68 1.00 21.33
C LEU A 283 -13.32 2.47 21.58
N TRP A 284 -12.99 3.18 20.52
CA TRP A 284 -12.82 4.63 20.52
C TRP A 284 -13.33 5.23 19.22
N SER A 285 -13.94 6.40 19.31
CA SER A 285 -14.49 7.16 18.18
C SER A 285 -14.15 8.63 18.35
N GLY A 286 -13.58 9.26 17.33
CA GLY A 286 -13.15 10.66 17.39
C GLY A 286 -13.11 11.33 16.03
N ALA A 287 -13.40 12.62 15.99
CA ALA A 287 -13.35 13.46 14.79
C ALA A 287 -12.21 14.48 14.92
N PRO A 288 -11.15 14.41 14.10
CA PRO A 288 -10.09 15.43 14.11
C PRO A 288 -10.54 16.75 13.48
N GLU A 289 -11.51 16.70 12.56
CA GLU A 289 -12.11 17.86 11.90
C GLU A 289 -13.56 17.55 11.48
N PRO A 290 -14.38 18.57 11.14
CA PRO A 290 -15.73 18.34 10.64
C PRO A 290 -15.74 17.47 9.37
N GLY A 291 -16.64 16.48 9.33
CA GLY A 291 -16.82 15.59 8.19
C GLY A 291 -15.82 14.43 8.09
N LEU A 292 -14.86 14.32 9.02
CA LEU A 292 -13.94 13.19 9.11
C LEU A 292 -13.99 12.57 10.51
N ARG A 293 -14.17 11.25 10.59
CA ARG A 293 -14.20 10.52 11.86
C ARG A 293 -13.48 9.19 11.76
N TYR A 294 -12.78 8.83 12.83
CA TYR A 294 -12.13 7.53 12.98
C TYR A 294 -12.84 6.73 14.07
N VAL A 295 -13.13 5.47 13.78
CA VAL A 295 -13.63 4.50 14.75
C VAL A 295 -12.61 3.37 14.85
N CYS A 296 -11.93 3.27 16.00
CA CYS A 296 -10.93 2.25 16.28
C CYS A 296 -11.51 1.25 17.28
N TYR A 297 -11.32 -0.04 17.05
CA TYR A 297 -11.86 -1.08 17.92
C TYR A 297 -10.91 -2.27 18.05
N GLN A 298 -10.88 -2.90 19.22
CA GLN A 298 -10.08 -4.10 19.45
C GLN A 298 -10.73 -5.33 18.79
N ASN A 299 -10.02 -6.05 17.94
CA ASN A 299 -10.58 -7.21 17.22
C ASN A 299 -10.91 -8.40 18.15
N ALA A 300 -10.30 -8.45 19.34
CA ALA A 300 -10.67 -9.45 20.35
C ALA A 300 -12.10 -9.27 20.88
N ILE A 301 -12.70 -8.07 20.70
CA ILE A 301 -14.06 -7.72 21.13
C ILE A 301 -15.10 -8.08 20.05
N LEU A 302 -14.71 -8.81 18.99
CA LEU A 302 -15.63 -9.26 17.94
C LEU A 302 -16.79 -10.16 18.42
N GLU A 303 -16.88 -10.49 19.72
CA GLU A 303 -18.11 -10.97 20.36
C GLU A 303 -19.22 -9.90 20.38
N ASN A 304 -18.92 -8.63 20.09
CA ASN A 304 -19.88 -7.52 20.07
C ASN A 304 -19.70 -6.61 18.84
N ARG A 305 -19.75 -7.20 17.64
CA ARG A 305 -19.76 -6.46 16.35
C ARG A 305 -20.82 -5.37 16.31
N ASP A 306 -21.95 -5.62 16.98
CA ASP A 306 -23.08 -4.71 17.07
C ASP A 306 -22.70 -3.37 17.72
N LEU A 307 -21.75 -3.35 18.67
CA LEU A 307 -21.26 -2.08 19.24
C LEU A 307 -20.51 -1.23 18.23
N VAL A 308 -19.71 -1.85 17.36
CA VAL A 308 -18.95 -1.13 16.33
C VAL A 308 -19.91 -0.59 15.27
N TYR A 309 -20.87 -1.40 14.83
CA TYR A 309 -21.90 -0.95 13.89
C TYR A 309 -22.79 0.14 14.48
N LEU A 310 -23.23 -0.01 15.73
CA LEU A 310 -24.00 1.03 16.42
C LEU A 310 -23.21 2.34 16.52
N GLU A 311 -21.90 2.28 16.76
CA GLU A 311 -21.06 3.48 16.77
C GLU A 311 -20.92 4.10 15.37
N ILE A 312 -20.81 3.30 14.31
CA ILE A 312 -20.81 3.80 12.94
C ILE A 312 -22.16 4.45 12.62
N ASP A 313 -23.28 3.79 12.92
CA ASP A 313 -24.64 4.23 12.64
C ASP A 313 -25.02 5.54 13.36
N LYS A 314 -24.41 5.82 14.53
CA LYS A 314 -24.58 7.11 15.22
C LYS A 314 -24.08 8.31 14.42
N TRP A 315 -23.09 8.09 13.57
CA TRP A 315 -22.39 9.18 12.86
C TRP A 315 -22.58 9.12 11.35
N ALA A 316 -22.88 7.93 10.81
CA ALA A 316 -23.10 7.75 9.39
C ALA A 316 -24.44 8.35 8.95
N THR A 317 -24.38 9.08 7.84
CA THR A 317 -25.52 9.59 7.08
C THR A 317 -25.62 8.84 5.75
N THR A 318 -26.66 9.12 4.96
CA THR A 318 -26.78 8.60 3.58
C THR A 318 -25.64 9.05 2.66
N SER A 319 -24.97 10.16 2.99
CA SER A 319 -23.81 10.69 2.28
C SER A 319 -22.47 10.24 2.89
N THR A 320 -22.45 9.38 3.91
CA THR A 320 -21.19 8.97 4.54
C THR A 320 -20.50 7.86 3.76
N TRP A 321 -19.25 8.10 3.36
CA TRP A 321 -18.36 7.07 2.85
C TRP A 321 -17.63 6.38 4.00
N VAL A 322 -17.79 5.06 4.11
CA VAL A 322 -17.19 4.26 5.19
C VAL A 322 -16.09 3.38 4.61
N THR A 323 -14.85 3.62 5.04
CA THR A 323 -13.67 2.86 4.61
C THR A 323 -13.14 1.99 5.76
N PRO A 324 -13.28 0.66 5.71
CA PRO A 324 -12.53 -0.23 6.60
C PRO A 324 -11.05 -0.24 6.21
N LEU A 325 -10.17 -0.22 7.21
CA LEU A 325 -8.73 -0.31 7.00
C LEU A 325 -8.18 -1.62 7.57
N GLY A 326 -7.37 -2.30 6.77
CA GLY A 326 -6.61 -3.49 7.16
C GLY A 326 -5.20 -3.48 6.58
N PRO A 327 -4.29 -4.32 7.10
CA PRO A 327 -2.91 -4.40 6.62
C PRO A 327 -2.84 -5.26 5.34
N GLU A 328 -3.53 -4.82 4.28
CA GLU A 328 -3.77 -5.59 3.06
C GLU A 328 -3.29 -4.84 1.80
N LEU A 329 -3.21 -5.56 0.68
CA LEU A 329 -2.63 -5.02 -0.56
C LEU A 329 -3.35 -3.75 -1.08
N SER A 330 -4.62 -3.56 -0.72
CA SER A 330 -5.41 -2.38 -1.07
C SER A 330 -4.81 -1.08 -0.52
N TRP A 331 -3.90 -1.16 0.47
CA TRP A 331 -3.19 0.01 0.99
C TRP A 331 -2.31 0.70 -0.05
N LEU A 332 -1.74 -0.02 -1.00
CA LEU A 332 -0.87 0.58 -2.04
C LEU A 332 -1.70 1.44 -3.02
N PRO A 333 -1.14 2.55 -3.54
CA PRO A 333 0.21 3.08 -3.32
C PRO A 333 0.31 4.09 -2.16
N ALA A 334 -0.61 4.09 -1.21
CA ALA A 334 -0.65 5.10 -0.15
C ALA A 334 0.59 5.06 0.76
N TYR A 335 0.85 6.16 1.46
CA TYR A 335 1.91 6.27 2.47
C TYR A 335 1.89 5.06 3.42
N PRO A 336 3.03 4.40 3.68
CA PRO A 336 3.05 3.14 4.41
C PRO A 336 2.48 3.26 5.82
N PHE A 337 1.52 2.40 6.20
CA PHE A 337 1.01 2.34 7.57
C PHE A 337 2.11 2.06 8.62
N THR A 338 3.23 1.49 8.20
CA THR A 338 4.42 1.26 9.03
C THR A 338 5.06 2.56 9.53
N LEU A 339 4.80 3.67 8.83
CA LEU A 339 5.20 5.03 9.20
C LEU A 339 4.01 5.90 9.62
N SER A 340 2.79 5.65 9.13
CA SER A 340 1.59 6.36 9.60
C SER A 340 1.25 6.06 11.06
N MET A 341 1.69 4.91 11.57
CA MET A 341 1.43 4.46 12.93
C MET A 341 2.73 4.43 13.75
N SER A 342 2.59 4.66 15.06
CA SER A 342 3.67 4.44 16.02
C SER A 342 4.18 3.00 15.94
N PRO A 343 5.43 2.70 16.37
CA PRO A 343 5.98 1.37 16.21
C PRO A 343 5.14 0.24 16.83
N GLN A 344 4.48 0.56 17.96
CA GLN A 344 3.60 -0.37 18.65
C GLN A 344 2.31 -0.59 17.86
N ASN A 345 1.68 0.48 17.39
CA ASN A 345 0.44 0.43 16.64
C ASN A 345 0.64 -0.27 15.30
N ALA A 346 1.70 0.03 14.55
CA ALA A 346 2.04 -0.64 13.30
C ALA A 346 2.18 -2.16 13.51
N THR A 347 2.89 -2.58 14.56
CA THR A 347 3.05 -3.99 14.89
C THR A 347 1.72 -4.66 15.21
N LEU A 348 0.87 -4.01 16.00
CA LEU A 348 -0.45 -4.53 16.38
C LEU A 348 -1.43 -4.54 15.21
N PHE A 349 -1.34 -3.58 14.29
CA PHE A 349 -2.12 -3.52 13.08
C PHE A 349 -1.81 -4.70 12.15
N MET A 350 -0.52 -5.02 11.95
CA MET A 350 -0.09 -6.22 11.19
C MET A 350 -0.55 -7.54 11.82
N GLN A 351 -0.79 -7.55 13.13
CA GLN A 351 -1.32 -8.69 13.86
C GLN A 351 -2.85 -8.74 13.83
N GLU A 352 -3.49 -7.73 13.22
CA GLU A 352 -4.94 -7.49 13.26
C GLU A 352 -5.47 -7.48 14.69
N ALA A 353 -4.72 -6.93 15.63
CA ALA A 353 -5.16 -6.84 17.03
C ALA A 353 -6.30 -5.82 17.21
N PHE A 354 -6.43 -4.88 16.27
CA PHE A 354 -7.48 -3.87 16.19
C PHE A 354 -7.86 -3.63 14.72
N GLY A 355 -9.03 -3.02 14.50
CA GLY A 355 -9.49 -2.52 13.20
C GLY A 355 -9.78 -1.01 13.27
N ILE A 356 -9.84 -0.38 12.10
CA ILE A 356 -10.19 1.04 11.94
C ILE A 356 -11.26 1.16 10.86
N PHE A 357 -12.29 1.95 11.14
CA PHE A 357 -13.16 2.52 10.12
C PHE A 357 -12.91 4.03 10.02
N VAL A 358 -12.82 4.53 8.80
CA VAL A 358 -12.79 5.95 8.49
C VAL A 358 -14.14 6.33 7.89
N LEU A 359 -14.80 7.32 8.48
CA LEU A 359 -16.07 7.87 8.03
C LEU A 359 -15.81 9.26 7.46
N ILE A 360 -16.20 9.48 6.20
CA ILE A 360 -16.08 10.77 5.51
C ILE A 360 -17.49 11.22 5.08
N ASP A 361 -17.91 12.40 5.53
CA ASP A 361 -19.17 13.01 5.08
C ASP A 361 -18.98 13.72 3.73
N LEU A 362 -19.54 13.13 2.69
CA LEU A 362 -19.41 13.60 1.32
C LEU A 362 -20.18 14.91 1.06
N GLU A 363 -21.26 15.19 1.78
CA GLU A 363 -22.00 16.45 1.62
C GLU A 363 -21.29 17.59 2.34
N LEU A 364 -20.71 17.36 3.51
CA LEU A 364 -19.85 18.35 4.16
C LEU A 364 -18.63 18.65 3.29
N THR A 365 -18.02 17.64 2.69
CA THR A 365 -16.91 17.82 1.74
C THR A 365 -17.32 18.72 0.56
N LYS A 366 -18.54 18.56 0.03
CA LYS A 366 -19.08 19.45 -1.02
C LYS A 366 -19.24 20.89 -0.54
N GLN A 367 -19.61 21.10 0.72
CA GLN A 367 -19.66 22.43 1.30
C GLN A 367 -18.27 23.05 1.39
N LEU A 368 -17.24 22.27 1.74
CA LEU A 368 -15.85 22.75 1.73
C LEU A 368 -15.40 23.19 0.33
N PHE A 369 -15.70 22.41 -0.72
CA PHE A 369 -15.44 22.82 -2.09
C PHE A 369 -16.19 24.10 -2.47
N LYS A 370 -17.48 24.17 -2.11
CA LYS A 370 -18.32 25.33 -2.40
C LYS A 370 -17.80 26.61 -1.74
N ASN A 371 -17.22 26.52 -0.55
CA ASN A 371 -16.60 27.66 0.14
C ASN A 371 -15.35 28.20 -0.60
N LEU A 372 -14.83 27.43 -1.55
CA LEU A 372 -13.73 27.81 -2.44
C LEU A 372 -14.21 28.09 -3.87
N ASP A 373 -15.51 28.34 -4.06
CA ASP A 373 -16.15 28.55 -5.37
C ASP A 373 -15.94 27.38 -6.36
N VAL A 374 -15.77 26.17 -5.84
CA VAL A 374 -15.66 24.94 -6.63
C VAL A 374 -16.90 24.09 -6.42
N HIS A 375 -17.47 23.59 -7.51
CA HIS A 375 -18.55 22.62 -7.48
C HIS A 375 -17.99 21.20 -7.53
N CYS A 376 -18.54 20.29 -6.72
CA CYS A 376 -18.11 18.89 -6.63
C CYS A 376 -19.30 17.95 -6.79
N VAL A 377 -19.11 16.91 -7.59
CA VAL A 377 -20.04 15.80 -7.83
C VAL A 377 -19.35 14.47 -7.53
N TRP A 378 -19.93 13.65 -6.66
CA TRP A 378 -19.35 12.36 -6.29
C TRP A 378 -19.69 11.26 -7.29
N LEU A 379 -18.67 10.64 -7.88
CA LEU A 379 -18.81 9.61 -8.91
C LEU A 379 -18.67 8.19 -8.34
N MET A 380 -17.57 7.92 -7.63
CA MET A 380 -17.19 6.59 -7.14
C MET A 380 -17.38 5.47 -8.18
N ASP A 381 -16.86 5.69 -9.39
CA ASP A 381 -17.06 4.82 -10.56
C ASP A 381 -16.02 3.65 -10.67
N GLY A 382 -15.21 3.45 -9.64
CA GLY A 382 -14.08 2.51 -9.60
C GLY A 382 -12.79 3.07 -10.18
N THR A 383 -12.81 4.28 -10.76
CA THR A 383 -11.63 4.98 -11.29
C THR A 383 -11.51 6.40 -10.73
N HIS A 384 -12.62 7.13 -10.70
CA HIS A 384 -12.73 8.51 -10.25
C HIS A 384 -13.66 8.60 -9.03
N SER A 385 -13.19 9.31 -8.01
CA SER A 385 -13.97 9.58 -6.81
C SER A 385 -14.98 10.69 -7.05
N MET A 386 -14.55 11.76 -7.72
CA MET A 386 -15.36 12.96 -7.93
C MET A 386 -15.00 13.69 -9.23
N GLN A 387 -15.92 14.52 -9.69
CA GLN A 387 -15.70 15.56 -10.69
C GLN A 387 -15.84 16.93 -10.02
N ILE A 388 -14.87 17.80 -10.24
CA ILE A 388 -14.88 19.19 -9.79
C ILE A 388 -14.93 20.15 -10.99
N CYS A 389 -15.61 21.28 -10.84
CA CYS A 389 -15.71 22.31 -11.88
C CYS A 389 -15.95 23.70 -11.28
N ARG A 390 -15.81 24.75 -12.11
CA ARG A 390 -16.04 26.15 -11.69
C ARG A 390 -17.51 26.58 -11.72
N ASP A 391 -18.38 25.81 -12.39
CA ASP A 391 -19.75 26.22 -12.65
C ASP A 391 -20.71 25.05 -12.43
N SER A 392 -21.61 25.19 -11.46
CA SER A 392 -22.62 24.18 -11.15
C SER A 392 -23.68 24.03 -12.23
N ASN A 393 -23.87 25.04 -13.09
CA ASN A 393 -24.82 24.99 -14.21
C ASN A 393 -24.15 24.43 -15.49
N ASN A 394 -22.83 24.34 -15.51
CA ASN A 394 -22.06 23.77 -16.61
C ASN A 394 -20.91 22.91 -16.06
N LEU A 395 -21.21 21.63 -15.82
CA LEU A 395 -20.28 20.65 -15.27
C LEU A 395 -19.02 20.43 -16.14
N MET A 396 -19.01 20.92 -17.38
CA MET A 396 -17.86 20.83 -18.30
C MET A 396 -16.94 22.05 -18.23
N LYS A 397 -17.37 23.15 -17.60
CA LYS A 397 -16.58 24.38 -17.52
C LYS A 397 -15.46 24.22 -16.49
N GLY A 398 -14.27 23.91 -17.00
CA GLY A 398 -13.10 23.58 -16.17
C GLY A 398 -13.28 22.25 -15.43
N ALA A 399 -13.79 21.23 -16.11
CA ALA A 399 -14.01 19.94 -15.47
C ALA A 399 -12.69 19.20 -15.19
N TYR A 400 -12.50 18.76 -13.96
CA TYR A 400 -11.42 17.85 -13.55
C TYR A 400 -11.99 16.67 -12.79
N ARG A 401 -11.53 15.45 -13.11
CA ARG A 401 -11.86 14.26 -12.33
C ARG A 401 -10.70 13.86 -11.44
N VAL A 402 -11.01 13.58 -10.19
CA VAL A 402 -10.02 13.18 -9.17
C VAL A 402 -10.07 11.66 -9.03
N SER A 403 -8.94 10.97 -9.19
CA SER A 403 -8.89 9.51 -9.09
C SER A 403 -9.29 9.01 -7.71
N GLU A 404 -9.95 7.85 -7.61
CA GLU A 404 -10.26 7.22 -6.31
C GLU A 404 -9.01 6.95 -5.49
N CYS A 405 -7.93 6.47 -6.13
CA CYS A 405 -6.64 6.26 -5.46
C CYS A 405 -6.09 7.51 -4.75
N LEU A 406 -6.41 8.70 -5.25
CA LEU A 406 -5.96 9.96 -4.66
C LEU A 406 -6.86 10.36 -3.48
N PHE A 407 -8.18 10.18 -3.59
CA PHE A 407 -9.12 10.41 -2.49
C PHE A 407 -8.94 9.41 -1.34
N ASP A 408 -8.64 8.15 -1.66
CA ASP A 408 -8.33 7.08 -0.70
C ASP A 408 -7.23 7.44 0.30
N ARG A 409 -6.36 8.39 -0.05
CA ARG A 409 -5.28 8.87 0.84
C ARG A 409 -5.85 9.58 2.07
N VAL A 410 -7.01 10.22 1.99
CA VAL A 410 -7.71 10.78 3.17
C VAL A 410 -7.93 9.68 4.21
N SER A 411 -8.37 8.50 3.78
CA SER A 411 -8.58 7.35 4.68
C SER A 411 -7.28 6.64 5.07
N LYS A 412 -6.41 6.33 4.10
CA LYS A 412 -5.22 5.48 4.32
C LYS A 412 -4.05 6.24 4.93
N GLU A 413 -3.85 7.49 4.57
CA GLU A 413 -2.74 8.32 5.06
C GLU A 413 -3.19 9.27 6.17
N PHE A 414 -4.48 9.26 6.50
CA PHE A 414 -5.10 10.09 7.53
C PHE A 414 -4.96 11.58 7.24
N LEU A 415 -5.00 11.96 5.96
CA LEU A 415 -4.91 13.36 5.55
C LEU A 415 -6.13 14.14 6.00
N SER A 416 -5.94 15.43 6.23
CA SER A 416 -7.05 16.36 6.43
C SER A 416 -7.88 16.45 5.15
N LEU A 417 -9.17 16.28 5.32
CA LEU A 417 -10.23 16.52 4.35
C LEU A 417 -10.24 17.99 3.92
N SER A 418 -10.10 18.93 4.86
CA SER A 418 -10.03 20.37 4.54
C SER A 418 -8.83 20.70 3.67
N TRP A 419 -7.65 20.17 4.03
CA TRP A 419 -6.44 20.31 3.21
C TRP A 419 -6.63 19.67 1.83
N PHE A 420 -7.15 18.45 1.77
CA PHE A 420 -7.38 17.75 0.51
C PHE A 420 -8.25 18.57 -0.43
N VAL A 421 -9.33 19.17 0.08
CA VAL A 421 -10.23 20.03 -0.68
C VAL A 421 -9.50 21.27 -1.20
N GLN A 422 -8.75 21.97 -0.35
CA GLN A 422 -7.97 23.15 -0.75
C GLN A 422 -6.96 22.81 -1.85
N GLU A 423 -6.19 21.76 -1.63
CA GLU A 423 -5.17 21.29 -2.54
C GLU A 423 -5.74 20.77 -3.88
N ARG A 424 -6.98 20.24 -3.90
CA ARG A 424 -7.65 19.87 -5.16
C ARG A 424 -8.27 21.07 -5.88
N SER A 425 -8.72 22.08 -5.15
CA SER A 425 -9.25 23.33 -5.71
C SER A 425 -8.17 24.20 -6.34
N SER A 426 -6.91 24.08 -5.88
CA SER A 426 -5.78 24.88 -6.39
C SER A 426 -5.53 24.72 -7.90
N ILE A 427 -6.01 23.64 -8.53
CA ILE A 427 -5.93 23.46 -9.98
C ILE A 427 -6.63 24.58 -10.76
N PHE A 428 -7.53 25.31 -10.12
CA PHE A 428 -8.20 26.46 -10.68
C PHE A 428 -7.48 27.79 -10.42
N ASP A 429 -6.39 27.81 -9.66
CA ASP A 429 -5.60 29.02 -9.45
C ASP A 429 -4.65 29.22 -10.62
N ASP A 430 -4.60 30.43 -11.17
CA ASP A 430 -3.80 30.74 -12.36
C ASP A 430 -2.30 30.45 -12.16
N SER A 431 -1.80 30.52 -10.92
CA SER A 431 -0.42 30.18 -10.54
C SER A 431 -0.12 28.68 -10.53
N CYS A 432 -1.15 27.84 -10.50
CA CYS A 432 -1.04 26.38 -10.40
C CYS A 432 -1.41 25.66 -11.70
N ILE A 433 -1.80 26.41 -12.74
CA ILE A 433 -2.05 25.86 -14.07
C ILE A 433 -0.71 25.41 -14.66
N PRO A 434 -0.54 24.12 -15.01
CA PRO A 434 0.71 23.65 -15.60
C PRO A 434 0.99 24.37 -16.92
N VAL A 435 2.24 24.77 -17.11
CA VAL A 435 2.69 25.37 -18.37
C VAL A 435 2.67 24.28 -19.44
N PHE A 436 1.69 24.35 -20.34
CA PHE A 436 1.61 23.41 -21.44
C PHE A 436 2.67 23.76 -22.50
N THR A 437 3.60 22.83 -22.78
CA THR A 437 4.30 22.82 -24.08
C THR A 437 3.28 22.70 -25.23
N GLU A 438 3.71 22.96 -26.47
CA GLU A 438 2.89 22.85 -27.69
C GLU A 438 1.83 21.73 -27.62
N ILE A 439 0.57 22.13 -27.66
CA ILE A 439 -0.58 21.23 -27.68
C ILE A 439 -0.77 20.75 -29.11
N SER A 440 -0.59 19.45 -29.34
CA SER A 440 -0.88 18.83 -30.61
C SER A 440 -2.38 18.72 -30.84
N SER A 441 -2.82 18.73 -32.11
CA SER A 441 -4.23 18.55 -32.47
C SER A 441 -4.84 17.24 -31.94
N LYS A 442 -4.03 16.21 -31.69
CA LYS A 442 -4.46 14.93 -31.11
C LYS A 442 -4.74 15.01 -29.60
N GLU A 443 -4.20 16.01 -28.92
CA GLU A 443 -4.45 16.27 -27.49
C GLU A 443 -5.71 17.12 -27.26
N ILE A 444 -6.23 17.77 -28.31
CA ILE A 444 -7.46 18.55 -28.24
C ILE A 444 -8.66 17.62 -28.38
N ILE A 445 -9.35 17.39 -27.27
CA ILE A 445 -10.57 16.59 -27.22
C ILE A 445 -11.77 17.50 -27.59
N ALA A 446 -12.23 17.42 -28.84
CA ALA A 446 -13.31 18.27 -29.36
C ALA A 446 -14.72 17.82 -28.93
N LYS A 447 -14.89 16.57 -28.50
CA LYS A 447 -16.15 16.01 -27.98
C LYS A 447 -15.95 15.63 -26.52
N HIS A 448 -16.86 16.03 -25.64
CA HIS A 448 -16.82 15.63 -24.23
C HIS A 448 -16.70 14.10 -24.10
N MET A 449 -15.89 13.66 -23.14
CA MET A 449 -15.81 12.25 -22.77
C MET A 449 -17.16 11.78 -22.26
N ASP A 450 -17.55 10.55 -22.63
CA ASP A 450 -18.85 9.99 -22.28
C ASP A 450 -19.05 10.00 -20.75
N GLY A 451 -20.23 10.43 -20.30
CA GLY A 451 -20.61 10.51 -18.89
C GLY A 451 -20.05 11.71 -18.10
N TRP A 452 -19.28 12.61 -18.72
CA TRP A 452 -18.78 13.82 -18.02
C TRP A 452 -19.82 14.92 -17.89
N ALA A 453 -20.67 15.10 -18.91
CA ALA A 453 -21.70 16.13 -18.93
C ALA A 453 -22.89 15.79 -18.00
N ASP A 454 -23.13 14.49 -17.77
CA ASP A 454 -24.27 13.97 -17.00
C ASP A 454 -23.83 13.42 -15.63
N ALA A 455 -22.71 13.91 -15.08
CA ALA A 455 -22.20 13.50 -13.78
C ALA A 455 -23.20 13.81 -12.67
N GLN A 456 -23.45 12.83 -11.78
CA GLN A 456 -24.38 12.97 -10.66
C GLN A 456 -23.86 12.24 -9.42
N ASP A 457 -24.30 12.69 -8.23
CA ASP A 457 -23.89 12.09 -6.96
C ASP A 457 -24.36 10.62 -6.87
N PHE A 458 -23.43 9.69 -6.71
CA PHE A 458 -23.74 8.26 -6.70
C PHE A 458 -24.72 7.83 -5.60
N TYR A 459 -24.72 8.52 -4.45
CA TYR A 459 -25.58 8.20 -3.30
C TYR A 459 -27.02 8.72 -3.44
N LYS A 460 -27.34 9.54 -4.46
CA LYS A 460 -28.73 9.96 -4.73
C LYS A 460 -29.56 8.88 -5.43
N TYR A 461 -28.92 7.83 -5.95
CA TYR A 461 -29.54 6.74 -6.70
C TYR A 461 -29.56 5.40 -5.95
N GLN A 462 -29.15 5.37 -4.68
CA GLN A 462 -29.31 4.15 -3.89
C GLN A 462 -30.79 3.98 -3.55
N GLU A 463 -31.52 3.20 -4.36
CA GLU A 463 -32.79 2.63 -3.93
C GLU A 463 -32.52 1.91 -2.60
N PRO A 464 -33.37 2.10 -1.56
CA PRO A 464 -33.20 1.37 -0.32
C PRO A 464 -33.24 -0.12 -0.67
N LYS A 465 -32.14 -0.83 -0.41
CA LYS A 465 -32.14 -2.29 -0.41
C LYS A 465 -33.05 -2.71 0.75
N VAL A 466 -34.29 -3.05 0.41
CA VAL A 466 -35.29 -3.65 1.31
C VAL A 466 -34.78 -4.98 1.84
#